data_AF-X1BRX1-F1
#
_entry.id   AF-X1BRX1-F1
#
_cell.length_a   1.000
_cell.length_b   1.000
_cell.length_c   1.000
_cell.angle_alpha   90.00
_cell.angle_beta   90.00
_cell.angle_gamma   90.00
#
_symmetry.space_group_name_H-M   'P 1'
#
loop_
_entity.id
_entity.type
_entity.pdbx_description
1 polymer ?
#
loop_
_entity_poly.entity_id
_entity_poly.type
_entity_poly.pdbx_seq_one_letter_code
_entity_poly.pdbx_strand_id
1 'polypeptide(L)'
;FNVDGVRITDFKKWANKLCPVIKADEKGQNYICAIAHQNIAVEARRSRQPVIAECDAGLMKLVVPIFVNGEFLGVAGGCGYILGNGEVDTFMVNKTIGIVEEKLMNLSDDIPVMTQEQAQSHTEFIQYELDQILKEYENSK
;
A
#
# COMPACT_ATOMS: atom_id res chain seq x y z
N PHE A 1 7.58 -1.09 -5.68
CA PHE A 1 8.01 -2.38 -5.12
C PHE A 1 8.35 -3.29 -6.29
N ASN A 2 9.46 -4.04 -6.20
CA ASN A 2 9.83 -5.02 -7.22
C ASN A 2 8.95 -6.29 -7.10
N VAL A 3 9.22 -7.31 -7.92
CA VAL A 3 8.49 -8.59 -7.93
C VAL A 3 8.58 -9.36 -6.61
N ASP A 4 9.64 -9.14 -5.81
CA ASP A 4 9.83 -9.77 -4.49
C ASP A 4 9.11 -8.99 -3.37
N GLY A 5 8.39 -7.93 -3.70
CA GLY A 5 7.74 -7.06 -2.74
C GLY A 5 8.71 -6.15 -1.97
N VAL A 6 9.92 -5.96 -2.48
CA VAL A 6 10.93 -5.06 -1.90
C VAL A 6 10.72 -3.66 -2.45
N ARG A 7 10.75 -2.65 -1.55
CA ARG A 7 10.68 -1.25 -1.95
C ARG A 7 11.96 -0.87 -2.69
N ILE A 8 11.81 -0.25 -3.86
CA ILE A 8 12.93 0.13 -4.74
C ILE A 8 13.57 1.45 -4.29
N THR A 9 12.77 2.37 -3.76
CA THR A 9 13.25 3.68 -3.31
C THR A 9 13.58 3.68 -1.81
N ASP A 10 14.62 4.41 -1.41
CA ASP A 10 14.91 4.62 0.02
C ASP A 10 13.99 5.68 0.65
N PHE A 11 13.32 6.47 -0.19
CA PHE A 11 12.37 7.49 0.25
C PHE A 11 11.25 6.87 1.11
N LYS A 12 11.05 7.47 2.29
CA LYS A 12 10.09 7.02 3.28
C LYS A 12 9.27 8.20 3.77
N LYS A 13 8.03 8.29 3.31
CA LYS A 13 7.04 9.22 3.85
C LYS A 13 5.90 8.42 4.45
N TRP A 14 5.74 8.52 5.76
CA TRP A 14 4.65 7.86 6.47
C TRP A 14 3.39 8.72 6.39
N ALA A 15 2.26 8.08 6.08
CA ALA A 15 0.95 8.73 6.07
C ALA A 15 0.38 8.94 7.48
N ASN A 16 0.83 8.13 8.46
CA ASN A 16 0.34 8.13 9.83
C ASN A 16 1.39 7.62 10.82
N LYS A 17 1.07 7.70 12.12
CA LYS A 17 1.93 7.27 13.24
C LYS A 17 1.88 5.76 13.53
N LEU A 18 0.80 5.06 13.19
CA LEU A 18 0.62 3.63 13.46
C LEU A 18 1.50 2.74 12.57
N CYS A 19 1.49 2.98 11.26
CA CYS A 19 2.23 2.19 10.27
C CYS A 19 3.73 2.01 10.58
N PRO A 20 4.50 3.03 11.01
CA PRO A 20 5.89 2.81 11.40
C PRO A 20 6.05 1.85 12.57
N VAL A 21 5.12 1.83 13.52
CA VAL A 21 5.16 0.93 14.66
C VAL A 21 4.87 -0.50 14.21
N ILE A 22 3.83 -0.72 13.41
CA ILE A 22 3.52 -2.03 12.82
C ILE A 22 4.70 -2.55 12.00
N LYS A 23 5.29 -1.71 11.14
CA LYS A 23 6.38 -2.11 10.24
C LYS A 23 7.70 -2.39 10.97
N ALA A 24 7.91 -1.80 12.14
CA ALA A 24 9.12 -2.02 12.94
C ALA A 24 9.07 -3.34 13.73
N ASP A 25 7.87 -3.87 13.98
CA ASP A 25 7.69 -5.18 14.59
C ASP A 25 7.80 -6.30 13.55
N GLU A 26 8.49 -7.39 13.87
CA GLU A 26 8.71 -8.51 12.96
C GLU A 26 7.38 -9.18 12.54
N LYS A 27 6.46 -9.40 13.50
CA LYS A 27 5.15 -9.98 13.22
C LYS A 27 4.28 -9.00 12.45
N GLY A 28 4.33 -7.71 12.77
CA GLY A 28 3.59 -6.68 12.02
C GLY A 28 4.07 -6.54 10.58
N GLN A 29 5.39 -6.56 10.37
CA GLN A 29 6.00 -6.56 9.03
C GLN A 29 5.61 -7.82 8.24
N ASN A 30 5.69 -9.00 8.85
CA ASN A 30 5.50 -10.27 8.15
C ASN A 30 4.04 -10.65 7.95
N TYR A 31 3.17 -10.42 8.95
CA TYR A 31 1.78 -10.90 8.91
C TYR A 31 0.77 -9.82 8.50
N ILE A 32 1.07 -8.52 8.68
CA ILE A 32 0.17 -7.44 8.23
C ILE A 32 0.70 -6.82 6.93
N CYS A 33 1.92 -6.28 6.95
CA CYS A 33 2.42 -5.48 5.83
C CYS A 33 2.77 -6.32 4.59
N ALA A 34 3.49 -7.42 4.77
CA ALA A 34 3.96 -8.26 3.67
C ALA A 34 2.80 -9.03 3.01
N ILE A 35 1.92 -9.65 3.81
CA ILE A 35 0.75 -10.39 3.29
C ILE A 35 -0.17 -9.47 2.49
N ALA A 36 -0.55 -8.31 3.05
CA ALA A 36 -1.37 -7.34 2.32
C ALA A 36 -0.70 -6.91 1.01
N HIS A 37 0.62 -6.66 1.03
CA HIS A 37 1.34 -6.29 -0.19
C HIS A 37 1.33 -7.41 -1.24
N GLN A 38 1.60 -8.66 -0.84
CA GLN A 38 1.64 -9.81 -1.74
C GLN A 38 0.28 -10.05 -2.38
N ASN A 39 -0.80 -10.10 -1.57
CA ASN A 39 -2.15 -10.33 -2.07
C ASN A 39 -2.56 -9.26 -3.10
N ILE A 40 -2.33 -7.99 -2.77
CA ILE A 40 -2.72 -6.85 -3.61
C ILE A 40 -1.86 -6.78 -4.89
N ALA A 41 -0.56 -7.07 -4.80
CA ALA A 41 0.32 -7.10 -5.98
C ALA A 41 0.02 -8.28 -6.92
N VAL A 42 -0.34 -9.46 -6.37
CA VAL A 42 -0.78 -10.61 -7.15
C VAL A 42 -2.07 -10.28 -7.90
N GLU A 43 -3.02 -9.61 -7.24
CA GLU A 43 -4.26 -9.19 -7.90
C GLU A 43 -3.98 -8.21 -9.04
N ALA A 44 -3.17 -7.18 -8.79
CA ALA A 44 -2.80 -6.19 -9.80
C ALA A 44 -2.05 -6.82 -10.99
N ARG A 45 -1.18 -7.81 -10.72
CA ARG A 45 -0.51 -8.58 -11.77
C ARG A 45 -1.52 -9.36 -12.62
N ARG A 46 -2.49 -10.03 -11.98
CA ARG A 46 -3.49 -10.88 -12.65
C ARG A 46 -4.45 -10.06 -13.50
N SER A 47 -4.99 -8.99 -12.92
CA SER A 47 -5.96 -8.12 -13.59
C SER A 47 -5.31 -7.19 -14.61
N ARG A 48 -4.01 -6.91 -14.46
CA ARG A 48 -3.29 -5.83 -15.16
C ARG A 48 -3.94 -4.46 -14.95
N GLN A 49 -4.63 -4.28 -13.83
CA GLN A 49 -5.31 -3.05 -13.45
C GLN A 49 -4.80 -2.55 -12.09
N PRO A 50 -4.96 -1.25 -11.80
CA PRO A 50 -4.81 -0.75 -10.45
C PRO A 50 -5.70 -1.51 -9.46
N VAL A 51 -5.23 -1.65 -8.22
CA VAL A 51 -5.97 -2.30 -7.13
C VAL A 51 -5.94 -1.40 -5.90
N ILE A 52 -7.11 -1.17 -5.32
CA ILE A 52 -7.31 -0.49 -4.05
C ILE A 52 -7.92 -1.53 -3.10
N ALA A 53 -7.30 -1.73 -1.95
CA ALA A 53 -7.76 -2.68 -0.94
C ALA A 53 -7.24 -2.27 0.45
N GLU A 54 -7.64 -3.00 1.48
CA GLU A 54 -7.21 -2.75 2.86
C GLU A 54 -6.23 -3.83 3.34
N CYS A 55 -5.36 -3.49 4.28
CA CYS A 55 -4.59 -4.46 5.04
C CYS A 55 -5.31 -4.86 6.33
N ASP A 56 -4.80 -5.88 7.04
CA ASP A 56 -5.38 -6.39 8.29
C ASP A 56 -5.35 -5.39 9.46
N ALA A 57 -4.75 -4.20 9.28
CA ALA A 57 -4.86 -3.09 10.24
C ALA A 57 -6.01 -2.12 9.89
N GLY A 58 -6.84 -2.43 8.89
CA GLY A 58 -7.91 -1.55 8.40
C GLY A 58 -7.43 -0.34 7.61
N LEU A 59 -6.21 -0.38 7.07
CA LEU A 59 -5.63 0.73 6.32
C LEU A 59 -5.57 0.43 4.83
N MET A 60 -6.00 1.39 4.03
CA MET A 60 -5.96 1.37 2.59
C MET A 60 -4.53 1.22 2.07
N LYS A 61 -4.38 0.39 1.04
CA LYS A 61 -3.27 0.32 0.12
C LYS A 61 -3.80 0.38 -1.32
N LEU A 62 -3.15 1.19 -2.13
CA LEU A 62 -3.36 1.22 -3.58
C LEU A 62 -2.07 0.85 -4.30
N VAL A 63 -2.20 0.14 -5.41
CA VAL A 63 -1.08 -0.22 -6.28
C VAL A 63 -1.48 -0.10 -7.76
N VAL A 64 -0.51 0.24 -8.60
CA VAL A 64 -0.60 0.25 -10.06
C VAL A 64 0.47 -0.68 -10.60
N PRO A 65 0.11 -1.69 -11.41
CA PRO A 65 1.06 -2.68 -11.91
C PRO A 65 1.95 -2.11 -13.02
N ILE A 66 3.23 -2.45 -12.99
CA ILE A 66 4.23 -2.02 -13.99
C ILE A 66 4.54 -3.19 -14.90
N PHE A 67 4.32 -3.00 -16.20
CA PHE A 67 4.66 -3.96 -17.24
C PHE A 67 5.56 -3.36 -18.30
N VAL A 68 6.55 -4.13 -18.76
CA VAL A 68 7.40 -3.79 -19.92
C VAL A 68 7.42 -5.00 -20.83
N ASN A 69 7.08 -4.83 -22.12
CA ASN A 69 7.04 -5.93 -23.10
C ASN A 69 6.22 -7.15 -22.63
N GLY A 70 5.16 -6.93 -21.85
CA GLY A 70 4.32 -7.99 -21.29
C GLY A 70 4.84 -8.62 -19.99
N GLU A 71 6.09 -8.36 -19.60
CA GLU A 71 6.68 -8.81 -18.34
C GLU A 71 6.28 -7.93 -17.15
N PHE A 72 5.91 -8.54 -16.03
CA PHE A 72 5.54 -7.84 -14.80
C PHE A 72 6.79 -7.49 -13.99
N LEU A 73 7.05 -6.20 -13.77
CA LEU A 73 8.23 -5.74 -13.04
C LEU A 73 7.95 -5.40 -11.56
N GLY A 74 6.67 -5.33 -11.18
CA GLY A 74 6.25 -4.98 -9.83
C GLY A 74 5.13 -3.95 -9.85
N VAL A 75 5.04 -3.14 -8.79
CA VAL A 75 3.97 -2.15 -8.63
C VAL A 75 4.47 -0.81 -8.08
N ALA A 76 3.85 0.29 -8.52
CA ALA A 76 3.93 1.61 -7.87
C ALA A 76 2.71 1.83 -6.99
N GLY A 77 2.81 2.62 -5.91
CA GLY A 77 1.65 2.87 -5.04
C GLY A 77 2.01 3.31 -3.63
N GLY A 78 1.02 3.29 -2.75
CA GLY A 78 1.12 3.78 -1.36
C GLY A 78 0.08 3.16 -0.44
N CYS A 79 0.21 3.40 0.86
CA CYS A 79 -0.72 2.90 1.87
C CYS A 79 -0.76 3.82 3.10
N GLY A 80 -1.70 3.54 4.02
CA GLY A 80 -1.74 4.14 5.36
C GLY A 80 -2.81 5.21 5.56
N TYR A 81 -3.84 5.23 4.71
CA TYR A 81 -5.04 6.05 4.91
C TYR A 81 -6.19 5.12 5.31
N ILE A 82 -7.24 5.68 5.92
CA ILE A 82 -8.53 4.98 6.05
C ILE A 82 -9.31 5.17 4.75
N LEU A 83 -9.93 4.11 4.24
CA LEU A 83 -10.76 4.18 3.03
C LEU A 83 -12.22 4.49 3.41
N GLY A 84 -12.76 5.58 2.89
CA GLY A 84 -14.16 5.96 3.10
C GLY A 84 -14.53 6.06 4.58
N ASN A 85 -15.48 5.23 5.01
CA ASN A 85 -15.94 5.12 6.39
C ASN A 85 -15.36 3.91 7.14
N GLY A 86 -14.26 3.34 6.65
CA GLY A 86 -13.52 2.28 7.33
C GLY A 86 -12.92 2.75 8.66
N GLU A 87 -12.27 1.82 9.35
CA GLU A 87 -11.66 2.08 10.65
C GLU A 87 -10.40 1.25 10.84
N VAL A 88 -9.55 1.65 11.77
CA VAL A 88 -8.40 0.84 12.17
C VAL A 88 -8.89 -0.37 12.96
N ASP A 89 -8.48 -1.57 12.53
CA ASP A 89 -8.74 -2.79 13.29
C ASP A 89 -7.72 -2.93 14.44
N THR A 90 -7.99 -2.22 15.54
CA THR A 90 -7.12 -2.21 16.73
C THR A 90 -7.03 -3.60 17.38
N PHE A 91 -8.08 -4.43 17.26
CA PHE A 91 -8.07 -5.79 17.78
C PHE A 91 -7.08 -6.67 17.02
N MET A 92 -7.10 -6.65 15.68
CA MET A 92 -6.16 -7.41 14.86
C MET A 92 -4.71 -6.96 15.06
N VAL A 93 -4.49 -5.64 15.17
CA VAL A 93 -3.15 -5.11 15.47
C VAL A 93 -2.69 -5.55 16.86
N ASN A 94 -3.52 -5.42 17.89
CA ASN A 94 -3.21 -5.89 19.25
C ASN A 94 -2.89 -7.39 19.24
N LYS A 95 -3.71 -8.20 18.58
CA LYS A 95 -3.53 -9.65 18.54
C LYS A 95 -2.22 -10.07 17.88
N THR A 96 -1.79 -9.32 16.86
CA THR A 96 -0.59 -9.64 16.07
C THR A 96 0.69 -9.21 16.77
N ILE A 97 0.73 -7.98 17.29
CA ILE A 97 1.98 -7.35 17.78
C ILE A 97 1.94 -6.90 19.25
N GLY A 98 0.83 -7.16 19.97
CA GLY A 98 0.73 -7.00 21.42
C GLY A 98 0.69 -5.55 21.92
N ILE A 99 0.43 -4.57 21.06
CA ILE A 99 0.30 -3.17 21.48
C ILE A 99 -1.02 -2.98 22.23
N VAL A 100 -0.93 -2.41 23.44
CA VAL A 100 -2.11 -2.09 24.27
C VAL A 100 -3.05 -1.12 23.57
N GLU A 101 -4.35 -1.30 23.81
CA GLU A 101 -5.42 -0.61 23.10
C GLU A 101 -5.33 0.93 23.19
N GLU A 102 -5.07 1.47 24.38
CA GLU A 102 -4.87 2.91 24.59
C GLU A 102 -3.79 3.49 23.67
N LYS A 103 -2.67 2.77 23.52
CA LYS A 103 -1.59 3.18 22.63
C LYS A 103 -2.00 3.08 21.15
N LEU A 104 -2.82 2.09 20.78
CA LEU A 104 -3.35 1.98 19.41
C LEU A 104 -4.32 3.11 19.08
N MET A 105 -5.19 3.52 20.02
CA MET A 105 -6.08 4.67 19.84
C MET A 105 -5.26 5.94 19.58
N ASN A 106 -4.25 6.21 20.41
CA ASN A 106 -3.38 7.38 20.25
C ASN A 106 -2.53 7.38 18.97
N LEU A 107 -2.19 6.20 18.44
CA LEU A 107 -1.45 6.09 17.18
C LEU A 107 -2.36 6.19 15.95
N SER A 108 -3.67 6.06 16.14
CA SER A 108 -4.68 6.01 15.09
C SER A 108 -5.56 7.26 15.00
N ASP A 109 -5.38 8.21 15.93
CA ASP A 109 -6.27 9.36 16.11
C ASP A 109 -6.26 10.36 14.94
N ASP A 110 -5.13 10.45 14.23
CA ASP A 110 -4.89 11.39 13.15
C ASP A 110 -4.69 10.73 11.78
N ILE A 111 -5.09 9.46 11.63
CA ILE A 111 -4.97 8.79 10.34
C ILE A 111 -5.86 9.50 9.32
N PRO A 112 -5.28 9.98 8.20
CA PRO A 112 -6.07 10.66 7.19
C PRO A 112 -7.02 9.69 6.48
N VAL A 113 -8.21 10.20 6.16
CA VAL A 113 -9.23 9.48 5.40
C VAL A 113 -9.12 9.84 3.92
N MET A 114 -9.32 8.86 3.04
CA MET A 114 -9.42 9.03 1.59
C MET A 114 -10.72 8.39 1.11
N THR A 115 -11.52 9.11 0.33
CA THR A 115 -12.74 8.52 -0.28
C THR A 115 -12.37 7.54 -1.40
N GLN A 116 -13.33 6.71 -1.81
CA GLN A 116 -13.12 5.80 -2.94
C GLN A 116 -12.77 6.56 -4.23
N GLU A 117 -13.42 7.70 -4.48
CA GLU A 117 -13.18 8.54 -5.66
C GLU A 117 -11.77 9.16 -5.61
N GLN A 118 -11.34 9.61 -4.43
CA GLN A 118 -9.97 10.11 -4.25
C GLN A 118 -8.94 9.00 -4.48
N ALA A 119 -9.15 7.81 -3.90
CA ALA A 119 -8.26 6.68 -4.09
C ALA A 119 -8.15 6.28 -5.57
N GLN A 120 -9.29 6.28 -6.28
CA GLN A 120 -9.36 6.04 -7.71
C GLN A 120 -8.58 7.10 -8.50
N SER A 121 -8.81 8.38 -8.23
CA SER A 121 -8.07 9.48 -8.86
C SER A 121 -6.56 9.39 -8.64
N HIS A 122 -6.12 8.96 -7.45
CA HIS A 122 -4.70 8.71 -7.18
C HIS A 122 -4.13 7.55 -8.02
N THR A 123 -4.89 6.47 -8.23
CA THR A 123 -4.44 5.38 -9.12
C THR A 123 -4.35 5.82 -10.57
N GLU A 124 -5.28 6.65 -11.04
CA GLU A 124 -5.27 7.21 -12.39
C GLU A 124 -4.07 8.13 -12.61
N PHE A 125 -3.76 8.98 -11.63
CA PHE A 125 -2.57 9.82 -11.67
C PHE A 125 -1.28 8.98 -11.74
N ILE A 126 -1.14 7.97 -10.89
CA ILE A 126 0.04 7.09 -10.90
C ILE A 126 0.15 6.33 -12.22
N GLN A 127 -0.96 5.83 -12.77
CA GLN A 127 -0.98 5.16 -14.06
C GLN A 127 -0.54 6.11 -15.18
N TYR A 128 -1.05 7.34 -15.19
CA TYR A 128 -0.66 8.35 -16.18
C TYR A 128 0.85 8.63 -16.16
N GLU A 129 1.43 8.85 -14.97
CA GLU A 129 2.86 9.09 -14.80
C GLU A 129 3.70 7.88 -15.25
N LEU A 130 3.30 6.67 -14.87
CA LEU A 130 3.95 5.45 -15.32
C LEU A 130 3.90 5.30 -16.85
N ASP A 131 2.77 5.59 -17.47
CA ASP A 131 2.62 5.50 -18.92
C ASP A 131 3.56 6.48 -19.66
N GLN A 132 3.80 7.68 -19.11
CA GLN A 132 4.77 8.61 -19.69
C GLN A 132 6.20 8.06 -19.57
N ILE A 133 6.59 7.59 -18.38
CA ILE A 133 7.92 7.04 -18.12
C ILE A 133 8.19 5.82 -19.01
N LEU A 134 7.19 4.94 -19.17
CA LEU A 134 7.32 3.73 -20.00
C LEU A 134 7.46 4.09 -21.48
N LYS A 135 6.70 5.06 -21.99
CA LYS A 135 6.84 5.55 -23.38
C LYS A 135 8.23 6.16 -23.62
N GLU A 136 8.73 6.96 -22.69
CA GLU A 136 10.08 7.54 -22.80
C GLU A 136 11.16 6.44 -22.81
N TYR A 137 11.02 5.45 -21.93
CA TYR A 137 11.92 4.29 -21.88
C TYR A 137 11.90 3.48 -23.19
N GLU A 138 10.73 3.23 -23.77
CA GLU A 138 10.58 2.54 -25.06
C GLU A 138 11.19 3.33 -26.21
N ASN A 139 11.03 4.66 -26.25
CA ASN A 139 11.63 5.52 -27.27
C ASN A 139 13.15 5.68 -27.14
N SER A 140 13.71 5.37 -25.96
CA SER A 140 15.16 5.44 -25.69
C SER A 140 15.93 4.17 -26.08
N LYS A 141 15.23 3.11 -26.49
CA LYS A 141 15.80 1.85 -26.97
C LYS A 141 15.97 1.84 -28.49
#